data_AF-A0A6P7U3M0-F1
#
_entry.id   AF-A0A6P7U3M0-F1
#
_cell.length_a   1.000
_cell.length_b   1.000
_cell.length_c   1.000
_cell.angle_alpha   90.00
_cell.angle_beta   90.00
_cell.angle_gamma   90.00
#
_symmetry.space_group_name_H-M   'P 1'
#
loop_
_entity.id
_entity.type
_entity.pdbx_description
1 polymer ?
#
loop_
_entity_poly.entity_id
_entity_poly.type
_entity_poly.pdbx_seq_one_letter_code
_entity_poly.pdbx_strand_id
1 'polypeptide(L)'
;MTGKQNGFVAKLKKVAPHILAIHCIIHREHLCAKSLNDDMEHALKVAVSTVNFVKANALHDRLFQHLCEHEDHQRLLMHTEVRWLSKGNSLVRLAEMWDMVLIFVHDMKTQACSKKQKDKAETLFSVINNNDTKARIFYLADLFAHVNQLNMTLQGRNANLIDSAEKVRSFLNKLCLWKMHLQKNEFAYFCNFAKTAPSSEVIASCTDHLKCLKEDMTRRFKDIIEMNPPSWIIDIAHFDVLSEKDIDPIIAGELLELKENKEFGVVMNILLSILVRSTKDTIDPIANVICESPTALKARILRCHNGSYELLFKNAEDQNDFI
;
A
#
# COMPACT_ATOMS: atom_id res chain seq x y z
N MET A 1 -16.15 3.55 13.39
CA MET A 1 -16.88 2.69 12.43
C MET A 1 -16.91 1.21 12.85
N THR A 2 -15.79 0.60 13.28
CA THR A 2 -15.72 -0.84 13.63
C THR A 2 -15.78 -1.17 15.13
N GLY A 3 -16.27 -0.25 15.98
CA GLY A 3 -16.36 -0.47 17.42
C GLY A 3 -17.24 -1.69 17.77
N LYS A 4 -16.78 -2.51 18.71
CA LYS A 4 -17.36 -3.84 19.03
C LYS A 4 -18.86 -3.82 19.41
N GLN A 5 -19.32 -2.73 20.04
CA GLN A 5 -20.73 -2.62 20.49
C GLN A 5 -21.49 -1.47 19.83
N ASN A 6 -20.83 -0.31 19.66
CA ASN A 6 -21.47 0.92 19.18
C ASN A 6 -20.97 1.35 17.78
N GLY A 7 -20.14 0.53 17.11
CA GLY A 7 -19.71 0.80 15.75
C GLY A 7 -20.82 0.55 14.72
N PHE A 8 -20.73 1.24 13.57
CA PHE A 8 -21.62 1.02 12.42
C PHE A 8 -21.68 -0.45 12.02
N VAL A 9 -20.53 -1.11 11.85
CA VAL A 9 -20.46 -2.54 11.52
C VAL A 9 -21.17 -3.41 12.55
N ALA A 10 -21.03 -3.10 13.84
CA ALA A 10 -21.68 -3.86 14.91
C ALA A 10 -23.20 -3.67 14.90
N LYS A 11 -23.69 -2.48 14.56
CA LYS A 11 -25.13 -2.22 14.38
C LYS A 11 -25.67 -2.88 13.11
N LEU A 12 -24.93 -2.80 12.01
CA LEU A 12 -25.29 -3.41 10.72
C LEU A 12 -25.41 -4.93 10.83
N LYS A 13 -24.48 -5.58 11.55
CA LYS A 13 -24.55 -7.01 11.85
C LYS A 13 -25.75 -7.44 12.70
N LYS A 14 -26.43 -6.53 13.41
CA LYS A 14 -27.69 -6.87 14.11
C LYS A 14 -28.86 -7.03 13.14
N VAL A 15 -28.84 -6.30 12.04
CA VAL A 15 -29.89 -6.31 11.01
C VAL A 15 -29.55 -7.32 9.90
N ALA A 16 -28.28 -7.43 9.53
CA ALA A 16 -27.77 -8.37 8.54
C ALA A 16 -26.60 -9.18 9.15
N PRO A 17 -26.88 -10.27 9.89
CA PRO A 17 -25.86 -11.05 10.60
C PRO A 17 -24.79 -11.65 9.69
N HIS A 18 -25.15 -11.93 8.44
CA HIS A 18 -24.29 -12.57 7.45
C HIS A 18 -23.39 -11.59 6.68
N ILE A 19 -23.47 -10.28 6.96
CA ILE A 19 -22.65 -9.30 6.24
C ILE A 19 -21.17 -9.42 6.60
N LEU A 20 -20.34 -9.45 5.56
CA LEU A 20 -18.88 -9.41 5.68
C LEU A 20 -18.41 -7.96 5.66
N ALA A 21 -17.80 -7.53 6.76
CA ALA A 21 -17.18 -6.22 6.87
C ALA A 21 -15.67 -6.38 6.83
N ILE A 22 -15.05 -5.91 5.75
CA ILE A 22 -13.63 -6.04 5.50
C ILE A 22 -13.01 -4.65 5.53
N HIS A 23 -11.88 -4.51 6.23
CA HIS A 23 -11.17 -3.23 6.23
C HIS A 23 -10.47 -3.00 4.88
N CYS A 24 -10.33 -1.73 4.50
CA CYS A 24 -9.63 -1.34 3.29
C CYS A 24 -8.21 -1.95 3.21
N ILE A 25 -7.97 -2.71 2.15
CA ILE A 25 -6.72 -3.42 1.86
C ILE A 25 -5.56 -2.44 1.75
N ILE A 26 -5.77 -1.34 1.02
CA ILE A 26 -4.77 -0.28 0.83
C ILE A 26 -4.41 0.39 2.15
N HIS A 27 -5.40 0.63 3.01
CA HIS A 27 -5.15 1.21 4.33
C HIS A 27 -4.32 0.26 5.21
N ARG A 28 -4.62 -1.04 5.19
CA ARG A 28 -3.85 -2.04 5.93
C ARG A 28 -2.42 -2.14 5.43
N GLU A 29 -2.23 -2.19 4.12
CA GLU A 29 -0.92 -2.23 3.49
C GLU A 29 -0.07 -1.02 3.89
N HIS A 30 -0.65 0.19 3.83
CA HIS A 30 -0.03 1.41 4.32
C HIS A 30 0.36 1.35 5.81
N LEU A 31 -0.47 0.74 6.66
CA LEU A 31 -0.15 0.55 8.07
C LEU A 31 1.02 -0.41 8.27
N CYS A 32 1.09 -1.51 7.53
CA CYS A 32 2.22 -2.46 7.57
C CYS A 32 3.52 -1.77 7.17
N ALA A 33 3.46 -0.96 6.11
CA ALA A 33 4.62 -0.30 5.54
C ALA A 33 5.25 0.76 6.48
N LYS A 34 4.48 1.25 7.47
CA LYS A 34 4.98 2.11 8.54
C LYS A 34 5.71 1.37 9.65
N SER A 35 5.59 0.05 9.73
CA SER A 35 6.24 -0.75 10.76
C SER A 35 7.73 -0.92 10.44
N LEU A 36 8.57 -0.16 11.11
CA LEU A 36 10.03 -0.18 11.00
C LEU A 36 10.63 -0.59 12.34
N ASN A 37 11.79 -1.26 12.33
CA ASN A 37 12.62 -1.38 13.53
C ASN A 37 13.44 -0.10 13.73
N ASP A 38 14.09 0.03 14.89
CA ASP A 38 14.82 1.25 15.27
C ASP A 38 15.88 1.65 14.24
N ASP A 39 16.63 0.69 13.69
CA ASP A 39 17.65 0.92 12.66
C ASP A 39 17.05 1.49 11.37
N MET A 40 15.94 0.92 10.90
CA MET A 40 15.25 1.38 9.69
C MET A 40 14.54 2.71 9.91
N GLU A 41 13.99 2.93 11.11
CA GLU A 41 13.40 4.21 11.47
C GLU A 41 14.47 5.31 11.50
N HIS A 42 15.63 5.03 12.07
CA HIS A 42 16.76 5.95 12.05
C HIS A 42 17.23 6.23 10.62
N ALA A 43 17.48 5.19 9.82
CA ALA A 43 17.90 5.35 8.43
C ALA A 43 16.91 6.18 7.61
N LEU A 44 15.61 5.96 7.81
CA LEU A 44 14.57 6.75 7.16
C LEU A 44 14.60 8.22 7.61
N LYS A 45 14.77 8.50 8.91
CA LYS A 45 14.89 9.88 9.43
C LYS A 45 16.10 10.58 8.84
N VAL A 46 17.22 9.88 8.66
CA VAL A 46 18.41 10.39 7.98
C VAL A 46 18.08 10.71 6.53
N ALA A 47 17.51 9.78 5.76
CA ALA A 47 17.12 10.00 4.36
C ALA A 47 16.20 11.22 4.19
N VAL A 48 15.18 11.35 5.05
CA VAL A 48 14.28 12.51 5.09
C VAL A 48 15.04 13.80 5.39
N SER A 49 15.94 13.77 6.37
CA SER A 49 16.76 14.93 6.73
C SER A 49 17.68 15.35 5.59
N THR A 50 18.21 14.39 4.83
CA THR A 50 19.03 14.61 3.63
C THR A 50 18.24 15.29 2.53
N VAL A 51 17.08 14.73 2.17
CA VAL A 51 16.18 15.34 1.16
C VAL A 51 15.78 16.75 1.59
N ASN A 52 15.40 16.94 2.85
CA ASN A 52 15.01 18.24 3.39
C ASN A 52 16.17 19.24 3.43
N PHE A 53 17.41 18.78 3.59
CA PHE A 53 18.59 19.65 3.55
C PHE A 53 18.89 20.14 2.12
N VAL A 54 18.85 19.23 1.14
CA VAL A 54 19.02 19.57 -0.28
C VAL A 54 17.89 20.46 -0.78
N LYS A 55 16.66 20.24 -0.31
CA LYS A 55 15.47 21.01 -0.72
C LYS A 55 15.10 22.13 0.26
N ALA A 56 16.02 22.52 1.14
CA ALA A 56 15.74 23.45 2.23
C ALA A 56 15.23 24.83 1.76
N ASN A 57 15.72 25.30 0.61
CA ASN A 57 15.31 26.55 -0.02
C ASN A 57 15.60 26.53 -1.53
N ALA A 58 15.13 27.57 -2.23
CA ALA A 58 15.28 27.68 -3.69
C ALA A 58 16.75 27.74 -4.16
N LEU A 59 17.66 28.28 -3.35
CA LEU A 59 19.08 28.32 -3.70
C LEU A 59 19.70 26.91 -3.66
N HIS A 60 19.46 26.15 -2.58
CA HIS A 60 19.94 24.77 -2.48
C HIS A 60 19.40 23.90 -3.62
N ASP A 61 18.09 23.97 -3.91
CA ASP A 61 17.47 23.18 -4.97
C ASP A 61 18.06 23.53 -6.35
N ARG A 62 18.37 24.81 -6.62
CA ARG A 62 19.04 25.25 -7.87
C ARG A 62 20.50 24.82 -7.94
N LEU A 63 21.26 24.96 -6.86
CA LEU A 63 22.66 24.55 -6.80
C LEU A 63 22.78 23.03 -6.98
N PHE A 64 21.90 22.27 -6.34
CA PHE A 64 21.84 20.82 -6.52
C PHE A 64 21.43 20.44 -7.94
N GLN A 65 20.46 21.15 -8.53
CA GLN A 65 20.07 20.93 -9.92
C GLN A 65 21.23 21.17 -10.89
N HIS A 66 22.00 22.24 -10.67
CA HIS A 66 23.19 22.55 -11.46
C HIS A 66 24.27 21.46 -11.31
N LEU A 67 24.50 20.97 -10.08
CA LEU A 67 25.42 19.86 -9.84
C LEU A 67 25.02 18.58 -10.60
N CYS A 68 23.72 18.36 -10.79
CA CYS A 68 23.17 17.15 -11.42
C CYS A 68 22.85 17.33 -12.91
N GLU A 69 23.42 18.32 -13.60
CA GLU A 69 23.04 18.64 -15.00
C GLU A 69 23.21 17.47 -15.98
N HIS A 70 24.16 16.57 -15.71
CA HIS A 70 24.46 15.39 -16.54
C HIS A 70 23.88 14.07 -16.01
N GLU A 71 23.08 14.12 -14.95
CA GLU A 71 22.44 12.95 -14.36
C GLU A 71 21.03 12.74 -14.94
N ASP A 72 20.54 11.50 -14.92
CA ASP A 72 19.18 11.14 -15.36
C ASP A 72 18.10 11.93 -14.60
N HIS A 73 18.44 12.34 -13.38
CA HIS A 73 17.58 13.12 -12.51
C HIS A 73 18.32 14.33 -12.00
N GLN A 74 17.70 15.50 -12.11
CA GLN A 74 18.30 16.75 -11.65
C GLN A 74 17.72 17.24 -10.32
N ARG A 75 16.69 16.57 -9.79
CA ARG A 75 16.01 16.98 -8.56
C ARG A 75 15.57 15.78 -7.73
N LEU A 76 15.72 15.93 -6.41
CA LEU A 76 15.11 15.04 -5.42
C LEU A 76 13.60 15.28 -5.32
N LEU A 77 12.88 14.21 -5.00
CA LEU A 77 11.45 14.25 -4.71
C LEU A 77 11.21 14.52 -3.23
N MET A 78 10.34 15.47 -2.90
CA MET A 78 9.83 15.61 -1.53
C MET A 78 8.92 14.43 -1.21
N HIS A 79 8.99 13.94 0.01
CA HIS A 79 8.00 13.02 0.54
C HIS A 79 6.92 13.80 1.28
N THR A 80 5.68 13.30 1.25
CA THR A 80 4.61 13.74 2.15
C THR A 80 4.13 12.52 2.94
N GLU A 81 3.96 12.65 4.25
CA GLU A 81 3.54 11.53 5.11
C GLU A 81 2.16 10.94 4.73
N VAL A 82 1.36 11.74 4.04
CA VAL A 82 -0.01 11.41 3.61
C VAL A 82 -0.01 10.35 2.50
N ARG A 83 1.00 10.32 1.62
CA ARG A 83 1.04 9.44 0.45
C ARG A 83 2.27 8.55 0.48
N TRP A 84 2.10 7.34 1.00
CA TRP A 84 3.17 6.34 1.10
C TRP A 84 3.91 6.07 -0.21
N LEU A 85 3.19 5.97 -1.35
CA LEU A 85 3.81 5.78 -2.67
C LEU A 85 4.90 6.83 -2.97
N SER A 86 4.68 8.08 -2.55
CA SER A 86 5.64 9.18 -2.70
C SER A 86 6.89 8.98 -1.84
N LYS A 87 6.77 8.29 -0.70
CA LYS A 87 7.91 7.96 0.17
C LYS A 87 8.84 6.96 -0.49
N GLY A 88 8.31 5.87 -1.04
CA GLY A 88 9.10 4.89 -1.78
C GLY A 88 9.82 5.52 -2.99
N ASN A 89 9.09 6.30 -3.79
CA ASN A 89 9.68 6.98 -4.95
C ASN A 89 10.76 8.00 -4.55
N SER A 90 10.58 8.71 -3.42
CA SER A 90 11.57 9.64 -2.90
C SER A 90 12.85 8.93 -2.45
N LEU A 91 12.75 7.77 -1.79
CA LEU A 91 13.92 6.98 -1.42
C LEU A 91 14.65 6.38 -2.63
N VAL A 92 13.92 5.85 -3.62
CA VAL A 92 14.52 5.37 -4.87
C VAL A 92 15.30 6.49 -5.56
N ARG A 93 14.68 7.68 -5.69
CA ARG A 93 15.34 8.87 -6.23
C ARG A 93 16.59 9.27 -5.45
N LEU A 94 16.52 9.20 -4.12
CA LEU A 94 17.66 9.51 -3.26
C LEU A 94 18.81 8.51 -3.48
N ALA A 95 18.51 7.22 -3.66
CA ALA A 95 19.52 6.19 -3.91
C ALA A 95 20.17 6.36 -5.30
N GLU A 96 19.39 6.71 -6.32
CA GLU A 96 19.89 7.02 -7.67
C GLU A 96 20.83 8.23 -7.66
N MET A 97 20.51 9.27 -6.88
CA MET A 97 21.28 10.52 -6.81
C MET A 97 22.30 10.57 -5.67
N TRP A 98 22.60 9.43 -5.04
CA TRP A 98 23.32 9.40 -3.77
C TRP A 98 24.70 10.09 -3.82
N ASP A 99 25.48 9.83 -4.86
CA ASP A 99 26.83 10.38 -4.97
C ASP A 99 26.81 11.90 -5.16
N MET A 100 25.86 12.42 -5.95
CA MET A 100 25.65 13.87 -6.07
C MET A 100 25.17 14.50 -4.76
N VAL A 101 24.34 13.79 -4.00
CA VAL A 101 23.91 14.23 -2.66
C VAL A 101 25.10 14.29 -1.70
N LEU A 102 25.99 13.30 -1.72
CA LEU A 102 27.21 13.31 -0.90
C LEU A 102 28.10 14.52 -1.24
N ILE A 103 28.36 14.76 -2.53
CA ILE A 103 29.16 15.91 -3.00
C ILE A 103 28.50 17.22 -2.57
N PHE A 104 27.19 17.37 -2.80
CA PHE A 104 26.46 18.57 -2.43
C PHE A 104 26.54 18.86 -0.94
N VAL A 105 26.27 17.87 -0.09
CA VAL A 105 26.30 18.05 1.37
C VAL A 105 27.72 18.36 1.84
N HIS A 106 28.75 17.76 1.23
CA HIS A 106 30.14 18.08 1.49
C HIS A 106 30.48 19.54 1.16
N ASP A 107 30.10 20.01 -0.03
CA ASP A 107 30.40 21.38 -0.48
C ASP A 107 29.68 22.43 0.36
N MET A 108 28.47 22.13 0.84
CA MET A 108 27.73 23.02 1.75
C MET A 108 28.46 23.27 3.08
N LYS A 109 29.43 22.43 3.47
CA LYS A 109 30.26 22.64 4.67
C LYS A 109 31.16 23.88 4.53
N THR A 110 31.67 24.12 3.32
CA THR A 110 32.70 25.14 3.06
C THR A 110 32.13 26.40 2.39
N GLN A 111 30.96 26.32 1.75
CA GLN A 111 30.31 27.45 1.08
C GLN A 111 30.06 28.66 1.99
N ALA A 112 29.90 29.85 1.39
CA ALA A 112 29.54 31.08 2.08
C ALA A 112 28.06 31.07 2.51
N CYS A 113 27.75 30.29 3.54
CA CYS A 113 26.42 30.16 4.13
C CYS A 113 26.45 30.42 5.64
N SER A 114 25.26 30.46 6.27
CA SER A 114 25.16 30.67 7.71
C SER A 114 25.87 29.55 8.49
N LYS A 115 26.48 29.88 9.65
CA LYS A 115 27.14 28.88 10.52
C LYS A 115 26.21 27.69 10.83
N LYS A 116 24.93 27.96 11.09
CA LYS A 116 23.90 26.94 11.31
C LYS A 116 23.76 25.94 10.14
N GLN A 117 23.87 26.40 8.90
CA GLN A 117 23.82 25.52 7.73
C GLN A 117 25.08 24.67 7.59
N LYS A 118 26.26 25.25 7.87
CA LYS A 118 27.53 24.51 7.89
C LYS A 118 27.52 23.42 8.95
N ASP A 119 27.13 23.75 10.18
CA ASP A 119 27.05 22.79 11.29
C ASP A 119 26.07 21.65 10.96
N LYS A 120 24.95 21.96 10.31
CA LYS A 120 23.98 20.97 9.84
C LYS A 120 24.55 20.11 8.71
N ALA A 121 25.28 20.70 7.76
CA ALA A 121 25.95 19.98 6.68
C ALA A 121 27.02 19.03 7.21
N GLU A 122 27.85 19.48 8.15
CA GLU A 122 28.89 18.70 8.83
C GLU A 122 28.28 17.47 9.53
N THR A 123 27.27 17.71 10.37
CA THR A 123 26.57 16.65 11.12
C THR A 123 25.88 15.67 10.19
N LEU A 124 25.23 16.16 9.13
CA LEU A 124 24.57 15.29 8.16
C LEU A 124 25.61 14.47 7.39
N PHE A 125 26.68 15.09 6.92
CA PHE A 125 27.76 14.45 6.16
C PHE A 125 28.38 13.30 6.95
N SER A 126 28.68 13.48 8.25
CA SER A 126 29.26 12.42 9.07
C SER A 126 28.37 11.18 9.15
N VAL A 127 27.05 11.36 9.08
CA VAL A 127 26.07 10.27 9.12
C VAL A 127 25.88 9.63 7.75
N ILE A 128 25.70 10.41 6.68
CA ILE A 128 25.46 9.86 5.34
C ILE A 128 26.72 9.29 4.69
N ASN A 129 27.92 9.72 5.10
CA ASN A 129 29.18 9.15 4.61
C ASN A 129 29.50 7.77 5.26
N ASN A 130 28.69 7.33 6.23
CA ASN A 130 28.80 6.00 6.82
C ASN A 130 28.15 4.95 5.89
N ASN A 131 28.90 3.90 5.56
CA ASN A 131 28.46 2.87 4.62
C ASN A 131 27.24 2.07 5.13
N ASP A 132 27.15 1.80 6.43
CA ASP A 132 26.02 1.07 7.01
C ASP A 132 24.74 1.92 6.93
N THR A 133 24.85 3.23 7.14
CA THR A 133 23.74 4.17 6.94
C THR A 133 23.28 4.18 5.47
N LYS A 134 24.22 4.26 4.52
CA LYS A 134 23.94 4.16 3.07
C LYS A 134 23.22 2.85 2.76
N ALA A 135 23.73 1.72 3.25
CA ALA A 135 23.16 0.40 3.06
C ALA A 135 21.72 0.30 3.58
N ARG A 136 21.42 0.81 4.78
CA ARG A 136 20.06 0.82 5.33
C ARG A 136 19.09 1.67 4.50
N ILE A 137 19.52 2.84 4.04
CA ILE A 137 18.70 3.70 3.17
C ILE A 137 18.44 3.01 1.83
N PHE A 138 19.45 2.37 1.25
CA PHE A 138 19.35 1.67 -0.03
C PHE A 138 18.44 0.43 0.07
N TYR A 139 18.52 -0.31 1.18
CA TYR A 139 17.57 -1.37 1.50
C TYR A 139 16.13 -0.85 1.58
N LEU A 140 15.89 0.28 2.26
CA LEU A 140 14.56 0.88 2.34
C LEU A 140 14.03 1.36 0.99
N ALA A 141 14.90 1.90 0.13
CA ALA A 141 14.55 2.28 -1.23
C ALA A 141 14.03 1.06 -2.02
N ASP A 142 14.77 -0.04 -1.99
CA ASP A 142 14.40 -1.29 -2.67
C ASP A 142 13.13 -1.92 -2.08
N LEU A 143 13.04 -2.03 -0.75
CA LEU A 143 11.85 -2.58 -0.07
C LEU A 143 10.60 -1.75 -0.41
N PHE A 144 10.67 -0.43 -0.34
CA PHE A 144 9.52 0.41 -0.62
C PHE A 144 9.16 0.42 -2.10
N ALA A 145 10.10 0.17 -3.01
CA ALA A 145 9.77 -0.08 -4.41
C ALA A 145 8.91 -1.35 -4.57
N HIS A 146 9.25 -2.44 -3.88
CA HIS A 146 8.44 -3.67 -3.87
C HIS A 146 7.07 -3.47 -3.24
N VAL A 147 7.00 -2.75 -2.12
CA VAL A 147 5.74 -2.41 -1.44
C VAL A 147 4.86 -1.53 -2.34
N ASN A 148 5.46 -0.54 -3.03
CA ASN A 148 4.77 0.29 -4.01
C ASN A 148 4.22 -0.55 -5.18
N GLN A 149 4.98 -1.54 -5.66
CA GLN A 149 4.50 -2.46 -6.69
C GLN A 149 3.30 -3.27 -6.22
N LEU A 150 3.34 -3.81 -4.99
CA LEU A 150 2.18 -4.46 -4.38
C LEU A 150 0.98 -3.50 -4.36
N ASN A 151 1.15 -2.30 -3.82
CA ASN A 151 0.10 -1.29 -3.73
C ASN A 151 -0.54 -0.98 -5.09
N MET A 152 0.27 -0.81 -6.16
CA MET A 152 -0.23 -0.62 -7.52
C MET A 152 -1.05 -1.81 -8.02
N THR A 153 -0.59 -3.04 -7.77
CA THR A 153 -1.34 -4.25 -8.18
C THR A 153 -2.64 -4.43 -7.40
N LEU A 154 -2.66 -3.99 -6.13
CA LEU A 154 -3.86 -3.97 -5.31
C LEU A 154 -4.85 -2.93 -5.84
N GLN A 155 -4.42 -1.74 -6.27
CA GLN A 155 -5.30 -0.69 -6.81
C GLN A 155 -5.71 -0.87 -8.29
N GLY A 156 -5.36 -2.01 -8.91
CA GLY A 156 -5.58 -2.26 -10.33
C GLY A 156 -7.04 -2.19 -10.75
N ARG A 157 -7.30 -1.85 -12.03
CA ARG A 157 -8.67 -1.59 -12.52
C ARG A 157 -9.63 -2.77 -12.34
N ASN A 158 -9.13 -3.99 -12.31
CA ASN A 158 -9.91 -5.22 -12.21
C ASN A 158 -9.60 -6.00 -10.92
N ALA A 159 -8.99 -5.36 -9.92
CA ALA A 159 -8.62 -6.05 -8.69
C ALA A 159 -9.89 -6.38 -7.89
N ASN A 160 -10.11 -7.67 -7.62
CA ASN A 160 -11.13 -8.14 -6.70
C ASN A 160 -10.50 -8.58 -5.35
N LEU A 161 -11.35 -8.94 -4.39
CA LEU A 161 -10.93 -9.36 -3.05
C LEU A 161 -10.11 -10.66 -3.07
N ILE A 162 -10.48 -11.63 -3.92
CA ILE A 162 -9.80 -12.93 -4.06
C ILE A 162 -8.39 -12.70 -4.63
N ASP A 163 -8.27 -11.96 -5.73
CA ASP A 163 -7.01 -11.55 -6.33
C ASP A 163 -6.13 -10.80 -5.32
N SER A 164 -6.74 -9.93 -4.53
CA SER A 164 -6.03 -9.16 -3.51
C SER A 164 -5.49 -10.08 -2.41
N ALA A 165 -6.26 -11.09 -1.99
CA ALA A 165 -5.80 -12.13 -1.06
C ALA A 165 -4.59 -12.88 -1.63
N GLU A 166 -4.66 -13.34 -2.89
CA GLU A 166 -3.56 -14.03 -3.55
C GLU A 166 -2.32 -13.15 -3.70
N LYS A 167 -2.48 -11.89 -4.10
CA LYS A 167 -1.37 -10.91 -4.19
C LYS A 167 -0.69 -10.71 -2.85
N VAL A 168 -1.46 -10.59 -1.77
CA VAL A 168 -0.91 -10.46 -0.41
C VAL A 168 -0.20 -11.76 0.02
N ARG A 169 -0.78 -12.95 -0.22
CA ARG A 169 -0.12 -14.24 0.08
C ARG A 169 1.19 -14.39 -0.69
N SER A 170 1.18 -14.07 -1.98
CA SER A 170 2.39 -14.06 -2.81
C SER A 170 3.45 -13.11 -2.25
N PHE A 171 3.06 -11.91 -1.82
CA PHE A 171 3.98 -10.96 -1.21
C PHE A 171 4.56 -11.46 0.12
N LEU A 172 3.75 -12.09 0.98
CA LEU A 172 4.25 -12.72 2.22
C LEU A 172 5.30 -13.82 1.93
N ASN A 173 5.11 -14.60 0.87
CA ASN A 173 6.09 -15.59 0.42
C ASN A 173 7.37 -14.93 -0.11
N LYS A 174 7.24 -13.81 -0.85
CA LYS A 174 8.39 -13.02 -1.28
C LYS A 174 9.19 -12.47 -0.10
N LEU A 175 8.55 -11.97 0.96
CA LEU A 175 9.24 -11.53 2.18
C LEU A 175 10.08 -12.66 2.82
N CYS A 176 9.54 -13.89 2.86
CA CYS A 176 10.30 -15.06 3.32
C CYS A 176 11.53 -15.31 2.44
N LEU A 177 11.31 -15.33 1.13
CA LEU A 177 12.34 -15.60 0.14
C LEU A 177 13.47 -14.55 0.26
N TRP A 178 13.11 -13.27 0.21
CA TRP A 178 14.05 -12.16 0.37
C TRP A 178 14.86 -12.25 1.66
N LYS A 179 14.23 -12.57 2.79
CA LYS A 179 14.94 -12.80 4.05
C LYS A 179 15.99 -13.90 3.90
N MET A 180 15.64 -15.04 3.33
CA MET A 180 16.58 -16.16 3.12
C MET A 180 17.74 -15.79 2.21
N HIS A 181 17.48 -15.03 1.14
CA HIS A 181 18.52 -14.56 0.22
C HIS A 181 19.46 -13.55 0.90
N LEU A 182 18.93 -12.58 1.66
CA LEU A 182 19.76 -11.66 2.44
C LEU A 182 20.69 -12.40 3.42
N GLN A 183 20.19 -13.43 4.11
CA GLN A 183 20.99 -14.26 5.02
C GLN A 183 22.11 -15.04 4.32
N LYS A 184 21.94 -15.33 3.01
CA LYS A 184 22.95 -15.97 2.16
C LYS A 184 23.89 -14.98 1.47
N ASN A 185 23.76 -13.67 1.74
CA ASN A 185 24.47 -12.60 1.04
C ASN A 185 24.12 -12.53 -0.46
N GLU A 186 22.88 -12.89 -0.82
CA GLU A 186 22.37 -12.81 -2.19
C GLU A 186 21.40 -11.63 -2.30
N PHE A 187 21.77 -10.59 -3.05
CA PHE A 187 21.05 -9.31 -3.07
C PHE A 187 20.28 -9.04 -4.37
N ALA A 188 19.95 -10.08 -5.15
CA ALA A 188 19.34 -9.93 -6.48
C ALA A 188 18.01 -9.12 -6.47
N TYR A 189 17.26 -9.16 -5.37
CA TYR A 189 16.00 -8.42 -5.21
C TYR A 189 16.18 -7.01 -4.62
N PHE A 190 17.40 -6.65 -4.20
CA PHE A 190 17.73 -5.38 -3.57
C PHE A 190 18.91 -4.76 -4.31
N CYS A 191 18.65 -4.24 -5.52
CA CYS A 191 19.67 -3.79 -6.45
C CYS A 191 20.44 -2.57 -5.95
N ASN A 192 19.82 -1.67 -5.19
CA ASN A 192 20.54 -0.58 -4.55
C ASN A 192 21.36 -1.14 -3.39
N PHE A 193 20.75 -1.91 -2.49
CA PHE A 193 21.45 -2.51 -1.36
C PHE A 193 22.73 -3.27 -1.77
N ALA A 194 22.66 -4.03 -2.87
CA ALA A 194 23.79 -4.76 -3.44
C ALA A 194 25.03 -3.89 -3.72
N LYS A 195 24.84 -2.60 -4.03
CA LYS A 195 25.92 -1.64 -4.33
C LYS A 195 26.71 -1.19 -3.10
N THR A 196 26.30 -1.58 -1.90
CA THR A 196 26.82 -1.03 -0.64
C THR A 196 27.78 -1.95 0.11
N ALA A 197 27.97 -3.20 -0.32
CA ALA A 197 28.76 -4.19 0.43
C ALA A 197 28.40 -4.20 1.94
N PRO A 198 27.13 -4.49 2.29
CA PRO A 198 26.60 -4.29 3.64
C PRO A 198 27.30 -5.17 4.68
N SER A 199 27.46 -4.65 5.90
CA SER A 199 27.99 -5.41 7.04
C SER A 199 27.03 -6.52 7.48
N SER A 200 27.55 -7.53 8.18
CA SER A 200 26.72 -8.62 8.73
C SER A 200 25.65 -8.11 9.70
N GLU A 201 25.95 -7.05 10.45
CA GLU A 201 25.02 -6.35 11.36
C GLU A 201 23.88 -5.69 10.59
N VAL A 202 24.18 -5.00 9.49
CA VAL A 202 23.16 -4.41 8.61
C VAL A 202 22.28 -5.50 8.00
N ILE A 203 22.87 -6.60 7.53
CA ILE A 203 22.10 -7.72 6.98
C ILE A 203 21.16 -8.30 8.05
N ALA A 204 21.65 -8.55 9.27
CA ALA A 204 20.84 -9.11 10.36
C ALA A 204 19.61 -8.24 10.67
N SER A 205 19.82 -6.95 10.85
CA SER A 205 18.75 -5.97 11.13
C SER A 205 17.77 -5.79 9.95
N CYS A 206 18.22 -5.85 8.70
CA CYS A 206 17.32 -5.92 7.53
C CYS A 206 16.49 -7.22 7.52
N THR A 207 17.10 -8.36 7.87
CA THR A 207 16.38 -9.65 7.93
C THR A 207 15.36 -9.71 9.06
N ASP A 208 15.65 -9.07 10.19
CA ASP A 208 14.72 -8.90 11.31
C ASP A 208 13.58 -7.97 10.92
N HIS A 209 13.87 -6.87 10.20
CA HIS A 209 12.81 -6.01 9.68
C HIS A 209 11.85 -6.76 8.75
N LEU A 210 12.37 -7.56 7.79
CA LEU A 210 11.53 -8.38 6.91
C LEU A 210 10.67 -9.38 7.68
N LYS A 211 11.23 -9.99 8.73
CA LYS A 211 10.49 -10.91 9.61
C LYS A 211 9.32 -10.19 10.30
N CYS A 212 9.59 -9.05 10.94
CA CYS A 212 8.57 -8.28 11.63
C CYS A 212 7.50 -7.74 10.67
N LEU A 213 7.89 -7.28 9.48
CA LEU A 213 6.96 -6.83 8.44
C LEU A 213 6.03 -7.97 8.00
N LYS A 214 6.57 -9.18 7.77
CA LYS A 214 5.77 -10.36 7.43
C LYS A 214 4.78 -10.73 8.54
N GLU A 215 5.22 -10.71 9.80
CA GLU A 215 4.37 -11.00 10.96
C GLU A 215 3.22 -9.98 11.07
N ASP A 216 3.52 -8.68 10.92
CA ASP A 216 2.51 -7.63 10.96
C ASP A 216 1.52 -7.71 9.79
N MET A 217 2.01 -7.97 8.58
CA MET A 217 1.16 -8.19 7.40
C MET A 217 0.27 -9.42 7.59
N THR A 218 0.82 -10.56 8.00
CA THR A 218 0.04 -11.78 8.28
C THR A 218 -1.10 -11.48 9.26
N ARG A 219 -0.80 -10.78 10.36
CA ARG A 219 -1.79 -10.41 11.38
C ARG A 219 -2.88 -9.49 10.84
N ARG A 220 -2.51 -8.46 10.07
CA ARG A 220 -3.45 -7.44 9.56
C ARG A 220 -4.32 -7.94 8.41
N PHE A 221 -3.84 -8.92 7.64
CA PHE A 221 -4.53 -9.49 6.48
C PHE A 221 -5.15 -10.87 6.75
N LYS A 222 -5.09 -11.36 7.99
CA LYS A 222 -5.58 -12.70 8.38
C LYS A 222 -6.98 -13.01 7.86
N ASP A 223 -7.92 -12.09 8.04
CA ASP A 223 -9.32 -12.24 7.64
C ASP A 223 -9.52 -12.38 6.13
N ILE A 224 -8.65 -11.77 5.31
CA ILE A 224 -8.70 -11.88 3.85
C ILE A 224 -7.96 -13.13 3.38
N ILE A 225 -6.82 -13.43 3.99
CA ILE A 225 -5.99 -14.59 3.61
C ILE A 225 -6.68 -15.91 3.94
N GLU A 226 -7.34 -15.98 5.09
CA GLU A 226 -8.08 -17.15 5.56
C GLU A 226 -9.54 -17.18 5.08
N MET A 227 -9.95 -16.19 4.27
CA MET A 227 -11.29 -16.18 3.71
C MET A 227 -11.48 -17.38 2.78
N ASN A 228 -12.52 -18.16 3.03
CA ASN A 228 -12.96 -19.25 2.15
C ASN A 228 -14.31 -18.87 1.54
N PRO A 229 -14.33 -18.06 0.46
CA PRO A 229 -15.57 -17.69 -0.18
C PRO A 229 -16.24 -18.94 -0.80
N PRO A 230 -17.57 -19.07 -0.71
CA PRO A 230 -18.31 -20.10 -1.44
C PRO A 230 -17.95 -20.13 -2.93
N SER A 231 -17.94 -21.32 -3.53
CA SER A 231 -17.52 -21.54 -4.92
C SER A 231 -18.26 -20.67 -5.93
N TRP A 232 -19.52 -20.34 -5.67
CA TRP A 232 -20.33 -19.46 -6.52
C TRP A 232 -19.90 -17.99 -6.51
N ILE A 233 -19.22 -17.52 -5.45
CA ILE A 233 -18.62 -16.18 -5.41
C ILE A 233 -17.34 -16.13 -6.25
N ILE A 234 -16.61 -17.25 -6.32
CA ILE A 234 -15.36 -17.37 -7.06
C ILE A 234 -15.63 -17.48 -8.56
N ASP A 235 -16.59 -18.35 -8.92
CA ASP A 235 -16.91 -18.63 -10.32
C ASP A 235 -18.42 -18.85 -10.49
N ILE A 236 -19.16 -17.73 -10.48
CA ILE A 236 -20.61 -17.77 -10.67
C ILE A 236 -21.00 -18.37 -12.02
N ALA A 237 -20.16 -18.25 -13.06
CA ALA A 237 -20.48 -18.73 -14.39
C ALA A 237 -20.52 -20.27 -14.44
N HIS A 238 -19.55 -20.93 -13.80
CA HIS A 238 -19.43 -22.39 -13.82
C HIS A 238 -20.00 -23.09 -12.59
N PHE A 239 -20.46 -22.35 -11.57
CA PHE A 239 -21.00 -22.94 -10.35
C PHE A 239 -22.32 -23.70 -10.59
N ASP A 240 -22.33 -25.01 -10.39
CA ASP A 240 -23.54 -25.82 -10.53
C ASP A 240 -24.44 -25.69 -9.28
N VAL A 241 -25.37 -24.73 -9.35
CA VAL A 241 -26.36 -24.42 -8.30
C VAL A 241 -27.17 -25.66 -7.90
N LEU A 242 -27.48 -26.55 -8.85
CA LEU A 242 -28.34 -27.71 -8.61
C LEU A 242 -27.61 -28.85 -7.90
N SER A 243 -26.27 -28.82 -7.91
CA SER A 243 -25.43 -29.81 -7.23
C SER A 243 -25.16 -29.48 -5.75
N GLU A 244 -25.43 -28.24 -5.32
CA GLU A 244 -25.18 -27.77 -3.97
C GLU A 244 -26.32 -28.20 -3.03
N LYS A 245 -25.99 -29.01 -2.01
CA LYS A 245 -27.01 -29.66 -1.17
C LYS A 245 -27.57 -28.76 -0.07
N ASP A 246 -26.82 -27.73 0.31
CA ASP A 246 -27.10 -26.86 1.46
C ASP A 246 -27.40 -25.41 1.06
N ILE A 247 -27.71 -25.16 -0.21
CA ILE A 247 -28.05 -23.82 -0.70
C ILE A 247 -29.53 -23.50 -0.43
N ASP A 248 -29.79 -22.29 0.07
CA ASP A 248 -31.16 -21.82 0.29
C ASP A 248 -31.92 -21.75 -1.06
N PRO A 249 -33.16 -22.25 -1.15
CA PRO A 249 -33.91 -22.28 -2.42
C PRO A 249 -34.14 -20.91 -3.06
N ILE A 250 -34.25 -19.84 -2.27
CA ILE A 250 -34.41 -18.47 -2.76
C ILE A 250 -33.09 -18.00 -3.37
N ILE A 251 -31.97 -18.22 -2.67
CA ILE A 251 -30.62 -17.91 -3.17
C ILE A 251 -30.30 -18.72 -4.43
N ALA A 252 -30.70 -19.99 -4.48
CA ALA A 252 -30.53 -20.84 -5.66
C ALA A 252 -31.29 -20.29 -6.88
N GLY A 253 -32.53 -19.84 -6.69
CA GLY A 253 -33.32 -19.17 -7.73
C GLY A 253 -32.65 -17.89 -8.23
N GLU A 254 -32.24 -17.01 -7.31
CA GLU A 254 -31.53 -15.77 -7.65
C GLU A 254 -30.22 -16.04 -8.41
N LEU A 255 -29.44 -17.05 -8.02
CA LEU A 255 -28.19 -17.43 -8.71
C LEU A 255 -28.43 -17.96 -10.13
N LEU A 256 -29.52 -18.69 -10.35
CA LEU A 256 -29.90 -19.16 -11.69
C LEU A 256 -30.31 -17.99 -12.59
N GLU A 257 -31.11 -17.05 -12.08
CA GLU A 257 -31.46 -15.81 -12.80
C GLU A 257 -30.23 -14.95 -13.11
N LEU A 258 -29.29 -14.86 -12.15
CA LEU A 258 -28.02 -14.15 -12.33
C LEU A 258 -27.14 -14.79 -13.42
N LYS A 259 -27.20 -16.11 -13.60
CA LYS A 259 -26.45 -16.85 -14.64
C LYS A 259 -27.01 -16.63 -16.04
N GLU A 260 -28.32 -16.41 -16.18
CA GLU A 260 -28.95 -16.14 -17.47
C GLU A 260 -28.64 -14.73 -17.99
N ASN A 261 -28.29 -13.81 -17.08
CA ASN A 261 -28.04 -12.42 -17.40
C ASN A 261 -26.58 -12.17 -17.83
N LYS A 262 -26.33 -12.15 -19.15
CA LYS A 262 -24.98 -12.02 -19.76
C LYS A 262 -24.22 -10.73 -19.37
N GLU A 263 -24.89 -9.72 -18.84
CA GLU A 263 -24.26 -8.46 -18.37
C GLU A 263 -23.66 -8.57 -16.96
N PHE A 264 -24.02 -9.60 -16.18
CA PHE A 264 -23.66 -9.71 -14.76
C PHE A 264 -22.24 -10.15 -14.45
N GLY A 265 -21.57 -10.87 -15.36
CA GLY A 265 -20.14 -11.16 -15.23
C GLY A 265 -19.29 -9.89 -15.12
N VAL A 266 -19.81 -8.76 -15.65
CA VAL A 266 -19.21 -7.43 -15.52
C VAL A 266 -19.61 -6.78 -14.19
N VAL A 267 -20.86 -6.91 -13.74
CA VAL A 267 -21.38 -6.29 -12.49
C VAL A 267 -20.81 -6.94 -11.23
N MET A 268 -20.61 -8.26 -11.18
CA MET A 268 -19.97 -8.93 -10.03
C MET A 268 -18.49 -8.55 -9.93
N ASN A 269 -17.79 -8.49 -11.07
CA ASN A 269 -16.43 -7.94 -11.15
C ASN A 269 -16.38 -6.45 -10.75
N ILE A 270 -17.41 -5.66 -11.06
CA ILE A 270 -17.55 -4.26 -10.63
C ILE A 270 -17.78 -4.18 -9.11
N LEU A 271 -18.68 -4.97 -8.52
CA LEU A 271 -18.94 -4.99 -7.07
C LEU A 271 -17.71 -5.45 -6.27
N LEU A 272 -17.00 -6.45 -6.78
CA LEU A 272 -15.73 -6.91 -6.24
C LEU A 272 -14.57 -5.91 -6.43
N SER A 273 -14.61 -5.06 -7.47
CA SER A 273 -13.58 -4.04 -7.74
C SER A 273 -13.85 -2.67 -7.09
N ILE A 274 -15.10 -2.34 -6.78
CA ILE A 274 -15.45 -1.15 -5.97
C ILE A 274 -14.92 -1.31 -4.53
N LEU A 275 -14.85 -2.54 -3.99
CA LEU A 275 -14.20 -2.87 -2.72
C LEU A 275 -12.71 -2.44 -2.65
N VAL A 276 -12.08 -2.20 -3.80
CA VAL A 276 -10.63 -2.02 -3.93
C VAL A 276 -10.22 -0.58 -4.31
N ARG A 277 -11.08 0.21 -4.97
CA ARG A 277 -10.71 1.50 -5.60
C ARG A 277 -10.89 2.78 -4.77
N SER A 278 -11.29 2.70 -3.51
CA SER A 278 -11.61 3.90 -2.71
C SER A 278 -10.38 4.69 -2.20
N THR A 279 -9.50 5.17 -3.09
CA THR A 279 -8.59 6.29 -2.80
C THR A 279 -8.10 6.97 -4.09
N LYS A 280 -8.83 7.93 -4.67
CA LYS A 280 -8.25 9.06 -5.41
C LYS A 280 -9.31 10.16 -5.57
N ASP A 281 -9.03 11.32 -4.98
CA ASP A 281 -9.86 12.52 -5.06
C ASP A 281 -9.97 13.03 -6.51
N THR A 282 -11.19 13.06 -7.04
CA THR A 282 -11.76 14.19 -7.79
C THR A 282 -13.28 14.02 -7.89
N ILE A 283 -13.94 14.86 -7.11
CA ILE A 283 -15.31 15.39 -7.12
C ILE A 283 -16.18 14.95 -8.32
N ASP A 284 -17.22 14.18 -8.02
CA ASP A 284 -18.60 14.54 -8.41
C ASP A 284 -19.49 14.35 -7.16
N PRO A 285 -20.22 15.38 -6.70
CA PRO A 285 -21.16 15.25 -5.60
C PRO A 285 -22.40 14.55 -6.15
N ILE A 286 -22.67 13.33 -5.65
CA ILE A 286 -23.74 12.44 -6.12
C ILE A 286 -23.34 11.66 -7.39
N ALA A 287 -22.28 10.86 -7.31
CA ALA A 287 -22.22 9.63 -8.09
C ALA A 287 -23.10 8.57 -7.40
N ASN A 288 -24.41 8.75 -7.50
CA ASN A 288 -25.37 7.66 -7.35
C ASN A 288 -25.06 6.66 -8.48
N VAL A 289 -24.12 5.74 -8.30
CA VAL A 289 -24.09 4.54 -9.14
C VAL A 289 -25.21 3.65 -8.62
N ILE A 290 -26.43 4.01 -8.98
CA ILE A 290 -27.56 3.08 -8.93
C ILE A 290 -27.32 2.19 -10.13
N CYS A 291 -26.73 1.02 -9.91
CA CYS A 291 -26.84 -0.05 -10.89
C CYS A 291 -28.28 -0.57 -10.73
N GLU A 292 -29.22 0.04 -11.47
CA GLU A 292 -30.55 -0.54 -11.65
C GLU A 292 -30.39 -1.73 -12.58
N SER A 293 -29.97 -2.87 -12.02
CA SER A 293 -30.33 -4.15 -12.61
C SER A 293 -31.84 -4.33 -12.42
N PRO A 294 -32.59 -4.81 -13.42
CA PRO A 294 -34.00 -5.16 -13.27
C PRO A 294 -34.27 -6.18 -12.15
N THR A 295 -33.23 -6.85 -11.64
CA THR A 295 -33.30 -7.85 -10.57
C THR A 295 -32.56 -7.40 -9.29
N ALA A 296 -33.39 -7.04 -8.30
CA ALA A 296 -33.30 -7.22 -6.83
C ALA A 296 -32.13 -6.68 -5.97
N LEU A 297 -30.96 -6.29 -6.48
CA LEU A 297 -29.85 -5.84 -5.62
C LEU A 297 -29.56 -4.33 -5.73
N LYS A 298 -29.82 -3.56 -4.67
CA LYS A 298 -29.43 -2.13 -4.59
C LYS A 298 -28.12 -2.00 -3.81
N ALA A 299 -27.06 -1.54 -4.48
CA ALA A 299 -25.79 -1.17 -3.85
C ALA A 299 -25.69 0.35 -3.67
N ARG A 300 -25.39 0.84 -2.46
CA ARG A 300 -25.16 2.27 -2.20
C ARG A 300 -23.75 2.52 -1.68
N ILE A 301 -23.05 3.46 -2.31
CA ILE A 301 -21.75 3.95 -1.83
C ILE A 301 -22.00 5.18 -0.94
N LEU A 302 -21.65 5.09 0.34
CA LEU A 302 -21.76 6.22 1.28
C LEU A 302 -20.41 6.89 1.50
N ARG A 303 -20.39 8.22 1.46
CA ARG A 303 -19.22 9.04 1.80
C ARG A 303 -19.26 9.40 3.28
N CYS A 304 -18.27 8.98 4.05
CA CYS A 304 -18.18 9.27 5.48
C CYS A 304 -17.49 10.62 5.74
N HIS A 305 -17.80 11.26 6.87
CA HIS A 305 -17.25 12.57 7.28
C HIS A 305 -15.72 12.64 7.40
N ASN A 306 -15.02 11.51 7.44
CA ASN A 306 -13.56 11.39 7.50
C ASN A 306 -12.91 11.07 6.13
N GLY A 307 -13.66 11.10 5.04
CA GLY A 307 -13.15 10.88 3.68
C GLY A 307 -13.05 9.40 3.24
N SER A 308 -13.52 8.44 4.03
CA SER A 308 -13.67 7.04 3.60
C SER A 308 -15.01 6.77 2.91
N TYR A 309 -15.08 5.73 2.08
CA TYR A 309 -16.31 5.28 1.42
C TYR A 309 -16.66 3.84 1.86
N GLU A 310 -17.95 3.56 2.04
CA GLU A 310 -18.49 2.22 2.39
C GLU A 310 -19.50 1.75 1.33
N LEU A 311 -19.54 0.44 1.07
CA LEU A 311 -20.50 -0.25 0.20
C LEU A 311 -21.58 -0.90 1.07
N LEU A 312 -22.84 -0.60 0.78
CA LEU A 312 -24.00 -1.25 1.39
C LEU A 312 -24.75 -2.05 0.34
N PHE A 313 -25.02 -3.32 0.64
CA PHE A 313 -25.92 -4.17 -0.13
C PHE A 313 -27.27 -4.23 0.58
N LYS A 314 -28.36 -4.08 -0.18
CA LYS A 314 -29.72 -4.22 0.32
C LYS A 314 -30.57 -4.99 -0.70
N ASN A 315 -31.33 -5.97 -0.22
CA ASN A 315 -32.37 -6.64 -1.01
C ASN A 315 -33.52 -5.66 -1.25
N ALA A 316 -34.06 -5.64 -2.48
CA ALA A 316 -35.08 -4.69 -2.91
C ALA A 316 -36.42 -4.79 -2.14
N GLU A 317 -36.63 -5.82 -1.32
CA GLU A 317 -37.89 -6.05 -0.60
C GLU A 317 -38.04 -5.23 0.69
N ASP A 318 -36.98 -4.62 1.22
CA ASP A 318 -37.06 -3.75 2.39
C ASP A 318 -37.42 -2.32 1.97
N GLN A 319 -38.72 -1.99 1.95
CA GLN A 319 -39.28 -0.67 1.56
C GLN A 319 -38.89 0.54 2.44
N ASN A 320 -38.00 0.40 3.42
CA ASN A 320 -37.48 1.57 4.13
C ASN A 320 -36.41 2.27 3.29
N ASP A 321 -36.74 3.43 2.72
CA ASP A 321 -35.78 4.30 2.05
C ASP A 321 -34.49 4.47 2.87
N PHE A 322 -33.35 4.52 2.18
CA PHE A 322 -32.08 4.82 2.83
C PHE A 322 -32.10 6.25 3.40
N ILE A 323 -32.48 6.39 4.68
CA ILE A 323 -32.29 7.62 5.47
C ILE A 323 -30.81 7.80 5.77
#